data_AF-W0DG82-F1
#
_entry.id   AF-W0DG82-F1
#
_cell.length_a   1.000
_cell.length_b   1.000
_cell.length_c   1.000
_cell.angle_alpha   90.00
_cell.angle_beta   90.00
_cell.angle_gamma   90.00
#
_symmetry.space_group_name_H-M   'P 1'
#
loop_
_entity.id
_entity.type
_entity.pdbx_description
1 polymer ?
#
loop_
_entity_poly.entity_id
_entity_poly.type
_entity_poly.pdbx_seq_one_letter_code
_entity_poly.pdbx_strand_id
1 'polypeptide(L)'
;MFKKTPVAAGIAAFASMIIAGGVAVADVDYTAMSAEELAEYLIFEADGFNLDQEVQEGGTAKQRMVQDEMQKACSVIGGGQPDQATLDAVRTAAVESITYPEGGIQLGDWERGRELAWSGFGFRIGHNPDNHDARAVGGNCYNCHQMATDRTGGTVGPSLTGYGKTRGTSEAMLKYAYDMIYNPHACFPCTNMPRFGSSGFLTEEAIADIMAYMFDPESPVNE
;
A
#
# COMPACT_ATOMS: atom_id res chain seq x y z
N MET A 1 -77.64 -27.33 17.74
CA MET A 1 -78.18 -27.52 16.37
C MET A 1 -77.02 -27.54 15.39
N PHE A 2 -76.67 -28.75 14.94
CA PHE A 2 -75.65 -28.99 13.93
C PHE A 2 -76.21 -28.65 12.54
N LYS A 3 -75.45 -27.93 11.71
CA LYS A 3 -75.49 -28.12 10.26
C LYS A 3 -74.06 -28.29 9.75
N LYS A 4 -73.85 -29.44 9.12
CA LYS A 4 -72.62 -29.98 8.56
C LYS A 4 -72.56 -29.68 7.06
N THR A 5 -71.42 -29.14 6.61
CA THR A 5 -70.65 -29.38 5.35
C THR A 5 -71.35 -29.23 3.97
N PRO A 6 -70.63 -29.10 2.82
CA PRO A 6 -69.30 -29.62 2.51
C PRO A 6 -68.25 -28.64 1.99
N VAL A 7 -67.01 -29.06 2.25
CA VAL A 7 -65.73 -28.65 1.69
C VAL A 7 -65.73 -28.84 0.17
N ALA A 8 -65.35 -27.80 -0.57
CA ALA A 8 -64.88 -27.94 -1.95
C ALA A 8 -63.37 -27.65 -1.94
N ALA A 9 -62.58 -28.70 -2.14
CA ALA A 9 -61.13 -28.62 -2.30
C ALA A 9 -60.81 -28.01 -3.67
N GLY A 10 -60.43 -26.73 -3.67
CA GLY A 10 -59.81 -26.09 -4.83
C GLY A 10 -58.30 -26.25 -4.73
N ILE A 11 -57.73 -27.13 -5.56
CA ILE A 11 -56.28 -27.23 -5.77
C ILE A 11 -55.85 -25.94 -6.46
N ALA A 12 -55.34 -24.97 -5.69
CA ALA A 12 -54.63 -23.83 -6.23
C ALA A 12 -53.22 -24.29 -6.57
N ALA A 13 -52.98 -24.54 -7.86
CA ALA A 13 -51.64 -24.73 -8.39
C ALA A 13 -50.83 -23.43 -8.18
N PHE A 14 -49.97 -23.42 -7.17
CA PHE A 14 -48.91 -22.42 -7.07
C PHE A 14 -47.92 -22.71 -8.19
N ALA A 15 -48.06 -21.98 -9.30
CA ALA A 15 -47.00 -21.87 -10.29
C ALA A 15 -45.85 -21.08 -9.65
N SER A 16 -44.90 -21.81 -9.06
CA SER A 16 -43.61 -21.24 -8.68
C SER A 16 -42.90 -20.79 -9.95
N MET A 17 -43.03 -19.52 -10.31
CA MET A 17 -42.10 -18.87 -11.24
C MET A 17 -40.75 -18.81 -10.55
N ILE A 18 -39.94 -19.85 -10.76
CA ILE A 18 -38.49 -19.75 -10.59
C ILE A 18 -38.04 -18.81 -11.69
N ILE A 19 -37.88 -17.52 -11.35
CA ILE A 19 -37.11 -16.60 -12.18
C ILE A 19 -35.67 -17.08 -12.04
N ALA A 20 -35.27 -17.98 -12.95
CA ALA A 20 -33.87 -18.30 -13.18
C ALA A 20 -33.21 -17.07 -13.82
N GLY A 21 -32.94 -16.06 -12.99
CA GLY A 21 -32.03 -14.97 -13.31
C GLY A 21 -30.59 -15.48 -13.22
N GLY A 22 -30.27 -16.53 -13.96
CA GLY A 22 -28.90 -16.87 -14.26
C GLY A 22 -28.42 -15.84 -15.27
N VAL A 23 -27.46 -15.00 -14.87
CA VAL A 23 -26.68 -14.24 -15.84
C VAL A 23 -26.09 -15.28 -16.79
N ALA A 24 -26.50 -15.23 -18.06
CA ALA A 24 -25.86 -16.05 -19.08
C ALA A 24 -24.42 -15.55 -19.20
N VAL A 25 -23.51 -16.19 -18.48
CA VAL A 25 -22.08 -16.01 -18.72
C VAL A 25 -21.86 -16.53 -20.14
N ALA A 26 -21.45 -15.65 -21.05
CA ALA A 26 -21.12 -16.07 -22.40
C ALA A 26 -20.09 -17.20 -22.33
N ASP A 27 -20.25 -18.25 -23.13
CA ASP A 27 -19.22 -19.29 -23.26
C ASP A 27 -17.96 -18.63 -23.85
N VAL A 28 -16.99 -18.29 -22.98
CA VAL A 28 -15.70 -17.75 -23.39
C VAL A 28 -14.77 -18.92 -23.75
N ASP A 29 -14.30 -18.93 -24.99
CA ASP A 29 -13.34 -19.94 -25.47
C ASP A 29 -11.92 -19.58 -25.02
N TYR A 30 -11.54 -20.10 -23.85
CA TYR A 30 -10.18 -19.95 -23.32
C TYR A 30 -9.08 -20.53 -24.21
N THR A 31 -9.42 -21.49 -25.09
CA THR A 31 -8.41 -22.14 -25.95
C THR A 31 -7.99 -21.29 -27.14
N ALA A 32 -8.75 -20.24 -27.44
CA ALA A 32 -8.46 -19.28 -28.50
C ALA A 32 -7.58 -18.10 -28.05
N MET A 33 -7.31 -17.95 -26.75
CA MET A 33 -6.52 -16.88 -26.17
C MET A 33 -5.03 -17.23 -26.10
N SER A 34 -4.15 -16.25 -26.26
CA SER A 34 -2.76 -16.34 -25.80
C SER A 34 -2.67 -16.47 -24.26
N ALA A 35 -1.48 -16.80 -23.74
CA ALA A 35 -1.29 -16.94 -22.31
C ALA A 35 -1.52 -15.60 -21.57
N GLU A 36 -1.09 -14.50 -22.19
CA GLU A 36 -1.25 -13.15 -21.70
C GLU A 36 -2.72 -12.72 -21.70
N GLU A 37 -3.44 -12.92 -22.81
CA GLU A 37 -4.87 -12.60 -22.92
C GLU A 37 -5.71 -13.41 -21.93
N LEU A 38 -5.39 -14.70 -21.76
CA LEU A 38 -6.08 -15.54 -20.79
C LEU A 38 -5.82 -15.06 -19.36
N ALA A 39 -4.59 -14.67 -19.04
CA ALA A 39 -4.27 -14.14 -17.72
C ALA A 39 -5.02 -12.84 -17.43
N GLU A 40 -5.05 -11.90 -18.38
CA GLU A 40 -5.81 -10.64 -18.23
C GLU A 40 -7.30 -10.90 -18.04
N TYR A 41 -7.89 -11.76 -18.87
CA TYR A 41 -9.31 -12.12 -18.75
C TYR A 41 -9.62 -12.73 -17.37
N LEU A 42 -8.84 -13.73 -16.95
CA LEU A 42 -9.05 -14.41 -15.67
C LEU A 42 -8.91 -13.47 -14.48
N ILE A 43 -7.97 -12.52 -14.54
CA ILE A 43 -7.73 -11.56 -13.46
C ILE A 43 -8.82 -10.50 -13.41
N PHE A 44 -9.17 -9.89 -14.56
CA PHE A 44 -9.92 -8.63 -14.58
C PHE A 44 -11.39 -8.73 -14.99
N GLU A 45 -11.78 -9.81 -15.69
CA GLU A 45 -13.08 -9.93 -16.34
C GLU A 45 -13.86 -11.19 -15.93
N ALA A 46 -13.17 -12.26 -15.49
CA ALA A 46 -13.77 -13.54 -15.13
C ALA A 46 -14.14 -13.69 -13.65
N ASP A 47 -14.13 -12.60 -12.87
CA ASP A 47 -14.30 -12.62 -11.41
C ASP A 47 -13.32 -13.58 -10.68
N GLY A 48 -12.12 -13.80 -11.24
CA GLY A 48 -11.10 -14.66 -10.65
C GLY A 48 -10.53 -14.13 -9.33
N PHE A 49 -10.64 -12.81 -9.12
CA PHE A 49 -10.29 -12.12 -7.87
C PHE A 49 -11.41 -11.14 -7.49
N ASN A 50 -11.59 -10.90 -6.18
CA ASN A 50 -12.51 -9.88 -5.70
C ASN A 50 -11.94 -8.46 -5.90
N LEU A 51 -11.94 -7.99 -7.15
CA LEU A 51 -11.39 -6.68 -7.51
C LEU A 51 -12.32 -5.51 -7.14
N ASP A 52 -13.58 -5.79 -6.83
CA ASP A 52 -14.55 -4.80 -6.33
C ASP A 52 -14.44 -4.56 -4.82
N GLN A 53 -13.58 -5.32 -4.11
CA GLN A 53 -13.32 -5.10 -2.69
C GLN A 53 -12.88 -3.65 -2.44
N GLU A 54 -13.60 -2.96 -1.55
CA GLU A 54 -13.21 -1.62 -1.08
C GLU A 54 -11.87 -1.68 -0.34
N VAL A 55 -11.05 -0.65 -0.54
CA VAL A 55 -9.70 -0.53 0.05
C VAL A 55 -9.63 0.64 1.05
N GLN A 56 -8.67 0.59 1.98
CA GLN A 56 -8.64 1.52 3.12
C GLN A 56 -8.41 2.99 2.75
N GLU A 57 -7.71 3.26 1.65
CA GLU A 57 -7.45 4.60 1.09
C GLU A 57 -8.59 5.11 0.19
N GLY A 58 -9.67 4.33 0.06
CA GLY A 58 -10.80 4.61 -0.83
C GLY A 58 -10.64 3.98 -2.21
N GLY A 59 -11.78 3.72 -2.86
CA GLY A 59 -11.81 3.01 -4.14
C GLY A 59 -11.82 1.49 -3.98
N THR A 60 -11.37 0.77 -5.01
CA THR A 60 -11.43 -0.70 -5.08
C THR A 60 -10.06 -1.35 -5.33
N ALA A 61 -9.97 -2.65 -5.05
CA ALA A 61 -8.79 -3.44 -5.35
C ALA A 61 -8.39 -3.38 -6.84
N LYS A 62 -9.36 -3.27 -7.78
CA LYS A 62 -9.09 -3.03 -9.21
C LYS A 62 -8.28 -1.75 -9.43
N GLN A 63 -8.59 -0.69 -8.69
CA GLN A 63 -7.89 0.60 -8.82
C GLN A 63 -6.45 0.53 -8.29
N ARG A 64 -6.16 -0.29 -7.28
CA ARG A 64 -4.78 -0.56 -6.84
C ARG A 64 -3.91 -1.25 -7.89
N MET A 65 -4.51 -1.93 -8.88
CA MET A 65 -3.77 -2.57 -9.98
C MET A 65 -3.36 -1.58 -11.07
N VAL A 66 -3.86 -0.34 -11.01
CA VAL A 66 -3.49 0.72 -11.96
C VAL A 66 -2.21 1.38 -11.50
N GLN A 67 -1.15 1.22 -12.28
CA GLN A 67 0.11 1.89 -12.01
C GLN A 67 0.00 3.40 -12.28
N ASP A 68 0.59 4.21 -11.40
CA ASP A 68 0.85 5.61 -11.72
C ASP A 68 2.03 5.77 -12.71
N GLU A 69 2.26 6.98 -13.20
CA GLU A 69 3.29 7.25 -14.22
C GLU A 69 4.71 6.95 -13.73
N MET A 70 5.04 7.17 -12.45
CA MET A 70 6.36 6.79 -11.90
C MET A 70 6.50 5.27 -11.81
N GLN A 71 5.45 4.58 -11.37
CA GLN A 71 5.43 3.11 -11.29
C GLN A 71 5.59 2.48 -12.68
N LYS A 72 4.88 2.99 -13.69
CA LYS A 72 5.05 2.58 -15.09
C LYS A 72 6.47 2.81 -15.56
N ALA A 73 7.02 4.01 -15.34
CA ALA A 73 8.38 4.37 -15.74
C ALA A 73 9.43 3.45 -15.10
N CYS A 74 9.21 3.02 -13.86
CA CYS A 74 10.11 2.12 -13.14
C CYS A 74 9.85 0.62 -13.42
N SER A 75 8.79 0.28 -14.16
CA SER A 75 8.43 -1.12 -14.48
C SER A 75 9.04 -1.54 -15.82
N VAL A 76 10.25 -2.09 -15.79
CA VAL A 76 10.94 -2.57 -17.00
C VAL A 76 10.68 -4.06 -17.20
N ILE A 77 9.89 -4.40 -18.23
CA ILE A 77 9.63 -5.80 -18.61
C ILE A 77 10.94 -6.45 -19.07
N GLY A 78 11.28 -7.60 -18.49
CA GLY A 78 12.55 -8.30 -18.76
C GLY A 78 13.74 -7.80 -17.93
N GLY A 79 13.53 -6.82 -17.04
CA GLY A 79 14.55 -6.26 -16.15
C GLY A 79 15.42 -5.18 -16.80
N GLY A 80 16.41 -4.69 -16.04
CA GLY A 80 17.26 -3.55 -16.44
C GLY A 80 16.84 -2.25 -15.75
N GLN A 81 17.50 -1.16 -16.13
CA GLN A 81 17.19 0.18 -15.63
C GLN A 81 16.58 1.03 -16.76
N PRO A 82 15.62 1.91 -16.45
CA PRO A 82 15.17 2.94 -17.39
C PRO A 82 16.34 3.79 -17.90
N ASP A 83 16.17 4.42 -19.06
CA ASP A 83 17.16 5.36 -19.57
C ASP A 83 17.29 6.61 -18.66
N GLN A 84 18.39 7.35 -18.84
CA GLN A 84 18.68 8.50 -17.99
C GLN A 84 17.60 9.58 -18.05
N ALA A 85 17.01 9.81 -19.23
CA ALA A 85 15.95 10.80 -19.40
C ALA A 85 14.70 10.43 -18.59
N THR A 86 14.35 9.15 -18.55
CA THR A 86 13.26 8.60 -17.74
C THR A 86 13.57 8.72 -16.26
N LEU A 87 14.80 8.39 -15.83
CA LEU A 87 15.22 8.54 -14.43
C LEU A 87 15.17 10.01 -13.97
N ASP A 88 15.57 10.95 -14.83
CA ASP A 88 15.52 12.38 -14.53
C ASP A 88 14.08 12.90 -14.45
N ALA A 89 13.18 12.40 -15.31
CA ALA A 89 11.75 12.71 -15.24
C ALA A 89 11.12 12.19 -13.95
N VAL A 90 11.43 10.94 -13.56
CA VAL A 90 10.98 10.35 -12.28
C VAL A 90 11.48 11.17 -11.09
N ARG A 91 12.76 11.57 -11.09
CA ARG A 91 13.33 12.43 -10.04
C ARG A 91 12.56 13.74 -9.93
N THR A 92 12.33 14.42 -11.06
CA THR A 92 11.66 15.72 -11.11
C THR A 92 10.26 15.63 -10.53
N ALA A 93 9.46 14.68 -11.02
CA ALA A 93 8.11 14.45 -10.53
C ALA A 93 8.10 14.05 -9.04
N ALA A 94 9.11 13.31 -8.57
CA ALA A 94 9.23 12.93 -7.18
C ALA A 94 9.51 14.14 -6.27
N VAL A 95 10.42 15.03 -6.66
CA VAL A 95 10.68 16.30 -5.95
C VAL A 95 9.42 17.16 -5.88
N GLU A 96 8.68 17.28 -6.99
CA GLU A 96 7.44 18.05 -7.06
C GLU A 96 6.31 17.48 -6.19
N SER A 97 6.35 16.18 -5.89
CA SER A 97 5.34 15.53 -5.03
C SER A 97 5.54 15.77 -3.52
N ILE A 98 6.71 16.27 -3.10
CA ILE A 98 7.02 16.42 -1.68
C ILE A 98 6.30 17.64 -1.11
N THR A 99 5.49 17.40 -0.07
CA THR A 99 4.89 18.45 0.75
C THR A 99 5.65 18.54 2.07
N TYR A 100 6.00 19.76 2.48
CA TYR A 100 6.69 20.01 3.74
C TYR A 100 5.70 20.52 4.79
N PRO A 101 5.89 20.17 6.09
CA PRO A 101 5.01 20.63 7.16
C PRO A 101 5.02 22.16 7.30
N GLU A 102 3.88 22.78 7.64
CA GLU A 102 3.71 24.24 7.75
C GLU A 102 4.64 24.92 8.79
N GLY A 103 5.18 24.15 9.75
CA GLY A 103 6.14 24.59 10.77
C GLY A 103 7.61 24.22 10.49
N GLY A 104 7.90 23.71 9.30
CA GLY A 104 9.18 23.09 8.96
C GLY A 104 9.32 21.67 9.51
N ILE A 105 10.41 21.00 9.13
CA ILE A 105 10.69 19.63 9.56
C ILE A 105 11.14 19.63 11.01
N GLN A 106 10.41 18.90 11.86
CA GLN A 106 10.71 18.73 13.28
C GLN A 106 10.82 17.24 13.61
N LEU A 107 11.61 16.93 14.63
CA LEU A 107 11.67 15.58 15.19
C LEU A 107 10.50 15.38 16.15
N GLY A 108 9.80 14.25 16.00
CA GLY A 108 8.73 13.82 16.89
C GLY A 108 9.26 13.03 18.09
N ASP A 109 8.53 11.98 18.45
CA ASP A 109 8.81 11.08 19.57
C ASP A 109 9.52 9.81 19.07
N TRP A 110 10.75 9.59 19.53
CA TRP A 110 11.56 8.46 19.09
C TRP A 110 11.00 7.10 19.57
N GLU A 111 10.29 7.04 20.69
CA GLU A 111 9.68 5.80 21.20
C GLU A 111 8.54 5.37 20.28
N ARG A 112 7.68 6.32 19.87
CA ARG A 112 6.65 6.05 18.86
C ARG A 112 7.26 5.70 17.51
N GLY A 113 8.30 6.43 17.10
CA GLY A 113 9.04 6.16 15.86
C GLY A 113 9.62 4.75 15.81
N ARG A 114 10.14 4.25 16.93
CA ARG A 114 10.66 2.88 17.05
C ARG A 114 9.58 1.83 16.80
N GLU A 115 8.37 2.04 17.33
CA GLU A 115 7.25 1.13 17.12
C GLU A 115 6.71 1.20 15.68
N LEU A 116 6.62 2.39 15.11
CA LEU A 116 6.24 2.59 13.70
C LEU A 116 7.25 1.96 12.74
N ALA A 117 8.55 2.13 12.99
CA ALA A 117 9.62 1.56 12.18
C ALA A 117 9.66 0.03 12.21
N TRP A 118 9.15 -0.59 13.28
CA TRP A 118 9.05 -2.05 13.41
C TRP A 118 7.73 -2.61 12.84
N SER A 119 6.65 -1.83 12.90
CA SER A 119 5.34 -2.32 12.51
C SER A 119 5.22 -2.48 10.98
N GLY A 120 4.78 -3.65 10.53
CA GLY A 120 4.33 -3.91 9.16
C GLY A 120 2.81 -3.84 8.98
N PHE A 121 2.10 -3.20 9.91
CA PHE A 121 0.65 -3.07 9.87
C PHE A 121 0.23 -1.95 8.90
N GLY A 122 -0.80 -2.17 8.10
CA GLY A 122 -1.35 -1.18 7.20
C GLY A 122 -1.70 -1.74 5.83
N PHE A 123 -2.75 -1.18 5.23
CA PHE A 123 -3.17 -1.36 3.84
C PHE A 123 -3.38 -2.80 3.31
N ARG A 124 -3.32 -3.85 4.14
CA ARG A 124 -3.63 -5.22 3.68
C ARG A 124 -5.13 -5.37 3.41
N ILE A 125 -5.47 -6.02 2.30
CA ILE A 125 -6.85 -6.36 1.90
C ILE A 125 -7.02 -7.88 1.78
N GLY A 126 -8.19 -8.33 1.35
CA GLY A 126 -8.57 -9.74 1.31
C GLY A 126 -9.41 -10.13 2.53
N HIS A 127 -9.16 -11.31 3.11
CA HIS A 127 -9.99 -11.89 4.18
C HIS A 127 -9.75 -11.27 5.57
N ASN A 128 -8.65 -10.53 5.75
CA ASN A 128 -8.33 -9.86 7.02
C ASN A 128 -7.80 -8.44 6.73
N PRO A 129 -8.70 -7.50 6.39
CA PRO A 129 -8.29 -6.13 6.11
C PRO A 129 -7.82 -5.42 7.38
N ASP A 130 -6.74 -4.64 7.26
CA ASP A 130 -6.24 -3.82 8.37
C ASP A 130 -7.21 -2.67 8.70
N ASN A 131 -7.40 -2.40 9.99
CA ASN A 131 -8.21 -1.28 10.51
C ASN A 131 -7.31 -0.17 11.08
N HIS A 132 -7.25 0.96 10.39
CA HIS A 132 -6.37 2.07 10.76
C HIS A 132 -6.92 2.93 11.91
N ASP A 133 -8.22 2.82 12.23
CA ASP A 133 -8.81 3.45 13.43
C ASP A 133 -8.35 2.75 14.72
N ALA A 134 -8.00 1.46 14.61
CA ALA A 134 -7.59 0.66 15.76
C ALA A 134 -6.08 0.68 16.00
N ARG A 135 -5.28 0.94 14.96
CA ARG A 135 -3.82 0.90 15.02
C ARG A 135 -3.19 1.75 13.92
N ALA A 136 -2.16 2.50 14.30
CA ALA A 136 -1.37 3.29 13.36
C ALA A 136 -0.70 2.42 12.27
N VAL A 137 -0.62 2.96 11.06
CA VAL A 137 0.13 2.35 9.95
C VAL A 137 1.62 2.39 10.26
N GLY A 138 2.29 1.26 10.08
CA GLY A 138 3.72 1.12 10.29
C GLY A 138 4.54 1.38 9.03
N GLY A 139 5.78 1.83 9.22
CA GLY A 139 6.75 2.05 8.15
C GLY A 139 7.50 0.79 7.73
N ASN A 140 7.45 -0.29 8.52
CA ASN A 140 8.11 -1.57 8.27
C ASN A 140 9.62 -1.44 7.92
N CYS A 141 10.28 -0.42 8.46
CA CYS A 141 11.65 -0.02 8.11
C CYS A 141 12.65 -1.15 8.39
N TYR A 142 12.45 -1.89 9.49
CA TYR A 142 13.29 -3.04 9.86
C TYR A 142 13.28 -4.18 8.82
N ASN A 143 12.25 -4.29 7.97
CA ASN A 143 12.24 -5.32 6.93
C ASN A 143 13.32 -5.09 5.86
N CYS A 144 13.77 -3.85 5.70
CA CYS A 144 14.77 -3.48 4.70
C CYS A 144 16.09 -3.01 5.30
N HIS A 145 16.08 -2.43 6.50
CA HIS A 145 17.22 -1.79 7.13
C HIS A 145 17.53 -2.38 8.50
N GLN A 146 18.81 -2.53 8.83
CA GLN A 146 19.24 -2.59 10.23
C GLN A 146 19.18 -1.18 10.83
N MET A 147 18.44 -0.98 11.92
CA MET A 147 18.33 0.31 12.62
C MET A 147 19.05 0.26 13.99
N ALA A 148 18.35 0.08 15.11
CA ALA A 148 18.98 -0.21 16.40
C ALA A 148 19.38 -1.70 16.52
N THR A 149 20.31 -2.02 17.41
CA THR A 149 20.92 -3.37 17.54
C THR A 149 20.11 -4.35 18.41
N ASP A 150 19.06 -3.87 19.06
CA ASP A 150 18.14 -4.64 19.91
C ASP A 150 17.09 -5.43 19.12
N ARG A 151 16.91 -5.12 17.82
CA ARG A 151 16.02 -5.81 16.88
C ARG A 151 16.79 -6.19 15.62
N THR A 152 16.46 -7.34 15.03
CA THR A 152 17.06 -7.78 13.76
C THR A 152 16.41 -7.04 12.60
N GLY A 153 17.22 -6.39 11.77
CA GLY A 153 16.78 -5.75 10.54
C GLY A 153 17.25 -6.48 9.27
N GLY A 154 16.68 -6.06 8.14
CA GLY A 154 17.01 -6.56 6.81
C GLY A 154 18.23 -5.86 6.20
N THR A 155 18.55 -6.29 4.97
CA THR A 155 19.74 -5.85 4.22
C THR A 155 19.42 -5.42 2.79
N VAL A 156 18.14 -5.16 2.48
CA VAL A 156 17.71 -4.64 1.18
C VAL A 156 18.20 -3.19 1.00
N GLY A 157 18.06 -2.39 2.06
CA GLY A 157 18.62 -1.05 2.14
C GLY A 157 19.90 -1.01 2.98
N PRO A 158 20.61 0.13 2.98
CA PRO A 158 21.79 0.30 3.83
C PRO A 158 21.44 0.23 5.31
N SER A 159 22.41 -0.13 6.16
CA SER A 159 22.25 0.04 7.61
C SER A 159 22.03 1.53 7.95
N LEU A 160 21.10 1.76 8.88
CA LEU A 160 20.78 3.05 9.49
C LEU A 160 21.25 3.11 10.95
N THR A 161 21.99 2.11 11.44
CA THR A 161 22.60 2.17 12.78
C THR A 161 23.53 3.38 12.89
N GLY A 162 23.36 4.16 13.95
CA GLY A 162 24.12 5.38 14.21
C GLY A 162 23.83 6.53 13.24
N TYR A 163 22.66 6.55 12.57
CA TYR A 163 22.38 7.54 11.53
C TYR A 163 22.53 8.98 12.03
N GLY A 164 21.83 9.36 13.10
CA GLY A 164 21.93 10.68 13.70
C GLY A 164 23.32 10.97 14.26
N LYS A 165 23.93 10.00 14.95
CA LYS A 165 25.28 10.10 15.52
C LYS A 165 26.35 10.40 14.47
N THR A 166 26.25 9.80 13.28
CA THR A 166 27.25 9.93 12.21
C THR A 166 27.00 11.09 11.27
N ARG A 167 25.74 11.48 11.05
CA ARG A 167 25.36 12.52 10.08
C ARG A 167 25.00 13.86 10.70
N GLY A 168 24.66 13.88 11.99
CA GLY A 168 24.18 15.07 12.70
C GLY A 168 22.75 15.47 12.32
N THR A 169 22.25 16.53 12.96
CA THR A 169 20.86 17.01 12.86
C THR A 169 20.75 18.39 12.21
N SER A 170 21.61 18.69 11.24
CA SER A 170 21.50 19.94 10.49
C SER A 170 20.19 19.98 9.69
N GLU A 171 19.68 21.19 9.42
CA GLU A 171 18.46 21.38 8.63
C GLU A 171 18.52 20.64 7.28
N ALA A 172 19.67 20.72 6.59
CA ALA A 172 19.89 20.00 5.34
C ALA A 172 19.80 18.47 5.51
N MET A 173 20.26 17.92 6.64
CA MET A 173 20.22 16.48 6.90
C MET A 173 18.82 16.01 7.28
N LEU A 174 18.10 16.80 8.09
CA LEU A 174 16.69 16.53 8.39
C LEU A 174 15.85 16.60 7.11
N LYS A 175 16.08 17.61 6.26
CA LYS A 175 15.43 17.70 4.95
C LYS A 175 15.72 16.49 4.09
N TYR A 176 16.99 16.08 3.98
CA TYR A 176 17.34 14.89 3.20
C TYR A 176 16.65 13.62 3.71
N ALA A 177 16.61 13.40 5.03
CA ALA A 177 15.94 12.23 5.60
C ALA A 177 14.42 12.29 5.42
N TYR A 178 13.80 13.46 5.57
CA TYR A 178 12.39 13.66 5.28
C TYR A 178 12.08 13.35 3.82
N ASP A 179 12.85 13.89 2.87
CA ASP A 179 12.67 13.64 1.44
C ASP A 179 12.78 12.13 1.12
N MET A 180 13.73 11.43 1.76
CA MET A 180 13.90 9.98 1.63
C MET A 180 12.70 9.18 2.16
N ILE A 181 12.07 9.58 3.27
CA ILE A 181 10.88 8.89 3.80
C ILE A 181 9.64 9.26 2.98
N TYR A 182 9.49 10.53 2.61
CA TYR A 182 8.32 11.05 1.93
C TYR A 182 8.21 10.53 0.49
N ASN A 183 9.27 10.70 -0.31
CA ASN A 183 9.40 10.14 -1.65
C ASN A 183 10.88 9.91 -2.01
N PRO A 184 11.41 8.69 -1.82
CA PRO A 184 12.83 8.39 -2.01
C PRO A 184 13.29 8.47 -3.47
N HIS A 185 12.37 8.48 -4.45
CA HIS A 185 12.75 8.67 -5.85
C HIS A 185 13.32 10.06 -6.14
N ALA A 186 13.07 11.05 -5.28
CA ALA A 186 13.68 12.38 -5.36
C ALA A 186 15.22 12.31 -5.26
N CYS A 187 15.74 11.35 -4.49
CA CYS A 187 17.18 11.10 -4.40
C CYS A 187 17.62 9.96 -5.34
N PHE A 188 16.89 8.85 -5.31
CA PHE A 188 17.22 7.61 -6.01
C PHE A 188 16.03 7.14 -6.86
N PRO A 189 15.91 7.62 -8.11
CA PRO A 189 14.84 7.20 -9.02
C PRO A 189 14.75 5.68 -9.14
N CYS A 190 13.52 5.16 -9.11
CA CYS A 190 13.22 3.72 -9.13
C CYS A 190 13.86 2.87 -8.01
N THR A 191 14.22 3.47 -6.87
CA THR A 191 14.54 2.72 -5.64
C THR A 191 13.37 1.86 -5.15
N ASN A 192 13.70 0.79 -4.43
CA ASN A 192 12.72 -0.13 -3.83
C ASN A 192 12.05 0.42 -2.57
N MET A 193 12.57 1.51 -1.99
CA MET A 193 11.98 2.11 -0.80
C MET A 193 10.61 2.72 -1.16
N PRO A 194 9.52 2.42 -0.41
CA PRO A 194 8.21 2.98 -0.69
C PRO A 194 8.17 4.50 -0.52
N ARG A 195 7.30 5.15 -1.30
CA ARG A 195 7.02 6.60 -1.18
C ARG A 195 5.98 6.84 -0.09
N PHE A 196 6.37 6.75 1.18
CA PHE A 196 5.41 6.70 2.28
C PHE A 196 4.56 7.95 2.40
N GLY A 197 5.17 9.13 2.27
CA GLY A 197 4.47 10.41 2.35
C GLY A 197 3.63 10.69 1.11
N SER A 198 4.22 10.56 -0.09
CA SER A 198 3.49 10.90 -1.34
C SER A 198 2.35 9.94 -1.65
N SER A 199 2.42 8.67 -1.19
CA SER A 199 1.33 7.70 -1.31
C SER A 199 0.30 7.81 -0.17
N GLY A 200 0.52 8.69 0.82
CA GLY A 200 -0.37 8.85 1.97
C GLY A 200 -0.37 7.69 2.97
N PHE A 201 0.67 6.84 2.96
CA PHE A 201 0.76 5.70 3.88
C PHE A 201 1.18 6.10 5.29
N LEU A 202 2.06 7.10 5.41
CA LEU A 202 2.45 7.66 6.70
C LEU A 202 2.03 9.13 6.75
N THR A 203 1.46 9.53 7.89
CA THR A 203 1.17 10.93 8.18
C THR A 203 2.45 11.71 8.45
N GLU A 204 2.39 13.05 8.37
CA GLU A 204 3.53 13.90 8.74
C GLU A 204 4.04 13.63 10.16
N GLU A 205 3.13 13.39 11.12
CA GLU A 205 3.47 13.03 12.50
C GLU A 205 4.22 11.69 12.57
N ALA A 206 3.75 10.67 11.86
CA ALA A 206 4.42 9.36 11.83
C ALA A 206 5.83 9.47 11.20
N ILE A 207 5.99 10.30 10.17
CA ILE A 207 7.30 10.59 9.57
C ILE A 207 8.20 11.31 10.59
N ALA A 208 7.70 12.32 11.29
CA ALA A 208 8.44 13.04 12.31
C ALA A 208 8.91 12.13 13.47
N ASP A 209 8.05 11.22 13.92
CA ASP A 209 8.37 10.22 14.95
C ASP A 209 9.45 9.24 14.46
N ILE A 210 9.34 8.70 13.23
CA ILE A 210 10.38 7.83 12.64
C ILE A 210 11.70 8.58 12.48
N MET A 211 11.65 9.85 12.07
CA MET A 211 12.85 10.68 12.02
C MET A 211 13.46 10.88 13.41
N ALA A 212 12.66 11.12 14.44
CA ALA A 212 13.17 11.19 15.82
C ALA A 212 13.86 9.88 16.20
N TYR A 213 13.29 8.73 15.85
CA TYR A 213 13.94 7.45 16.07
C TYR A 213 15.30 7.32 15.36
N MET A 214 15.48 7.92 14.18
CA MET A 214 16.78 7.93 13.49
C MET A 214 17.79 8.93 14.06
N PHE A 215 17.34 10.06 14.60
CA PHE A 215 18.19 11.22 14.89
C PHE A 215 18.35 11.56 16.38
N ASP A 216 17.41 11.19 17.23
CA ASP A 216 17.43 11.51 18.65
C ASP A 216 18.68 10.87 19.32
N PRO A 217 19.49 11.64 20.07
CA PRO A 217 20.64 11.10 20.79
C PRO A 217 20.30 10.00 21.80
N GLU A 218 19.08 9.99 22.35
CA GLU A 218 18.58 8.99 23.30
C GLU A 218 17.97 7.76 22.60
N SER A 219 17.77 7.82 21.28
CA SER A 219 17.30 6.66 20.52
C SER A 219 18.35 5.53 20.51
N PRO A 220 17.93 4.25 20.64
CA PRO A 220 18.84 3.11 20.54
C PRO A 220 19.46 2.94 19.14
N VAL A 221 19.00 3.70 18.13
CA VAL A 221 19.70 3.80 16.85
C VAL A 221 21.08 4.45 17.02
N ASN A 222 21.22 5.39 17.97
CA ASN A 222 22.40 6.26 18.11
C ASN A 222 23.31 5.90 19.29
N GLU A 223 23.03 4.78 19.99
CA GLU A 223 23.88 4.24 21.05
C GLU A 223 25.30 3.86 20.57
#